data_AF-A0A061RTT9-F1
#
_entry.id   AF-A0A061RTT9-F1
#
_cell.length_a   1.000
_cell.length_b   1.000
_cell.length_c   1.000
_cell.angle_alpha   90.00
_cell.angle_beta   90.00
_cell.angle_gamma   90.00
#
_symmetry.space_group_name_H-M   'P 1'
#
loop_
_entity.id
_entity.type
_entity.pdbx_description
1 polymer ?
#
loop_
_entity_poly.entity_id
_entity_poly.type
_entity_poly.pdbx_seq_one_letter_code
_entity_poly.pdbx_strand_id
1 'polypeptide(L)' 'MDVFRDPVITPSGLSYERSVVTEHLHKVGAFDPVTREPVNASQLVTNIDLRSATHQYLDDHPWAWAECM' A
#
# COMPACT_ATOMS: atom_id res chain seq x y z
N MET A 1 -0.58 11.08 6.87
CA MET A 1 0.30 9.91 6.63
C MET A 1 -0.37 8.81 7.39
N ASP A 2 -1.05 7.95 6.64
CA ASP A 2 -2.07 7.07 7.21
C ASP A 2 -1.51 5.65 7.35
N VAL A 3 -2.09 4.88 8.27
CA VAL A 3 -1.75 3.46 8.44
C VAL A 3 -2.29 2.69 7.22
N PHE A 4 -1.51 1.73 6.71
CA PHE A 4 -1.94 0.89 5.59
C PHE A 4 -3.25 0.16 5.91
N ARG A 5 -4.20 0.19 4.97
CA ARG A 5 -5.46 -0.56 5.03
C ARG A 5 -5.43 -1.77 4.13
N ASP A 6 -4.97 -1.62 2.89
CA ASP A 6 -4.72 -2.74 1.97
C ASP A 6 -3.32 -2.62 1.33
N PRO A 7 -2.27 -2.97 2.09
CA PRO A 7 -0.90 -2.88 1.59
C PRO A 7 -0.66 -3.91 0.48
N VAL A 8 -0.08 -3.46 -0.63
CA VAL A 8 0.36 -4.28 -1.76
C VAL A 8 1.85 -4.11 -1.99
N ILE A 9 2.51 -5.18 -2.43
CA ILE A 9 3.93 -5.21 -2.74
C ILE A 9 4.16 -5.24 -4.26
N THR A 10 5.11 -4.45 -4.74
CA THR A 10 5.61 -4.48 -6.13
C THR A 10 6.74 -5.52 -6.27
N PRO A 11 7.08 -5.96 -7.50
CA PRO A 11 8.24 -6.83 -7.73
C PRO A 11 9.58 -6.25 -7.23
N SER A 12 9.68 -4.92 -7.12
CA SER A 12 10.83 -4.22 -6.52
C SER A 12 10.92 -4.41 -4.99
N GLY A 13 9.95 -5.08 -4.37
CA GLY A 13 9.93 -5.38 -2.94
C GLY A 13 9.39 -4.24 -2.06
N LEU A 14 8.85 -3.18 -2.66
CA LEU A 14 8.31 -2.02 -1.95
C LEU A 14 6.80 -2.18 -1.73
N SER A 15 6.32 -1.80 -0.56
CA SER A 15 4.90 -1.87 -0.20
C SER A 15 4.24 -0.49 -0.24
N TYR A 16 3.04 -0.45 -0.79
CA TYR A 16 2.23 0.76 -0.96
C TYR A 16 0.77 0.48 -0.60
N GLU A 17 -0.01 1.53 -0.35
CA GLU A 17 -1.47 1.40 -0.26
C GLU A 17 -2.04 1.11 -1.66
N ARG A 18 -2.94 0.12 -1.79
CA ARG A 18 -3.44 -0.31 -3.10
C ARG A 18 -4.02 0.84 -3.90
N SER A 19 -4.87 1.66 -3.29
CA SER A 19 -5.54 2.78 -3.98
C SER A 19 -4.52 3.75 -4.57
N VAL A 20 -3.50 4.10 -3.79
CA VAL A 20 -2.44 5.05 -4.16
C VAL A 20 -1.59 4.52 -5.31
N VAL A 21 -1.07 3.30 -5.21
CA VAL A 21 -0.22 2.75 -6.29
C VAL A 21 -1.04 2.50 -7.55
N THR A 22 -2.28 2.04 -7.44
CA THR A 22 -3.16 1.84 -8.60
C THR A 22 -3.44 3.17 -9.32
N GLU A 23 -3.71 4.23 -8.57
CA GLU A 23 -3.87 5.58 -9.12
C GLU A 23 -2.60 6.08 -9.81
N HIS A 24 -1.43 5.87 -9.21
CA HIS A 24 -0.14 6.19 -9.83
C HIS A 24 0.05 5.47 -11.17
N LEU A 25 -0.21 4.16 -11.22
CA LEU A 25 -0.08 3.38 -12.45
C LEU A 25 -1.04 3.86 -13.56
N HIS A 26 -2.22 4.33 -13.18
CA HIS A 26 -3.21 4.86 -14.12
C HIS A 26 -2.93 6.29 -14.58
N LYS A 27 -2.50 7.19 -13.69
CA LYS A 27 -2.39 8.64 -13.97
C LYS A 27 -0.98 9.08 -14.35
N VAL A 28 0.04 8.47 -13.76
CA VAL A 28 1.45 8.87 -13.91
C VAL A 28 2.16 7.96 -14.89
N GLY A 29 2.01 6.64 -14.71
CA GLY A 29 2.54 5.64 -15.63
C GLY A 29 2.87 4.31 -14.98
N ALA A 30 3.04 3.29 -15.83
CA ALA A 30 3.26 1.89 -15.43
C ALA A 30 4.71 1.61 -14.95
N PHE A 31 5.14 2.29 -13.89
CA PHE A 31 6.46 2.11 -13.27
C PHE A 31 6.36 2.26 -11.75
N ASP A 32 7.27 1.63 -11.01
CA ASP A 32 7.35 1.74 -9.55
C ASP A 32 7.68 3.20 -9.13
N PRO A 33 6.90 3.81 -8.21
CA PRO A 33 7.08 5.22 -7.83
C PRO A 33 8.49 5.60 -7.35
N VAL A 34 9.23 4.64 -6.76
CA VAL A 34 10.54 4.87 -6.15
C VAL A 34 11.65 4.40 -7.07
N THR A 35 11.62 3.15 -7.53
CA THR A 35 12.72 2.57 -8.32
C THR A 35 12.66 2.93 -9.79
N ARG A 36 11.48 3.35 -10.27
CA ARG A 36 11.17 3.59 -11.70
C ARG A 36 11.28 2.35 -12.59
N GLU A 37 11.33 1.17 -12.00
CA GLU A 37 11.27 -0.08 -12.76
C GLU A 37 9.86 -0.27 -13.34
N PRO A 38 9.72 -0.81 -14.57
CA PRO A 38 8.40 -1.05 -15.15
C PRO A 38 7.56 -1.99 -14.28
N VAL A 39 6.33 -1.60 -13.98
CA VAL A 39 5.41 -2.41 -13.18
C VAL A 39 3.99 -2.32 -13.70
N ASN A 40 3.30 -3.45 -13.71
CA ASN A 40 1.90 -3.55 -14.10
C ASN A 40 1.01 -3.76 -12.86
N ALA A 41 -0.23 -3.27 -12.91
CA ALA A 41 -1.22 -3.47 -11.87
C ALA A 41 -1.48 -4.95 -11.56
N SER A 42 -1.36 -5.85 -12.55
CA SER A 42 -1.50 -7.30 -12.35
C SER A 42 -0.38 -7.93 -11.52
N GLN A 43 0.76 -7.25 -11.38
CA GLN A 43 1.90 -7.71 -10.59
C GLN A 43 1.82 -7.27 -9.13
N LEU A 44 0.82 -6.46 -8.76
CA LEU A 44 0.60 -6.03 -7.39
C LEU A 44 0.01 -7.19 -6.58
N VAL A 45 0.77 -7.67 -5.61
CA VAL A 45 0.35 -8.75 -4.71
C VAL A 45 0.06 -8.16 -3.34
N THR A 46 -0.99 -8.61 -2.66
CA THR A 46 -1.24 -8.16 -1.28
C THR A 46 -0.14 -8.63 -0.33
N ASN A 47 0.38 -7.71 0.48
CA ASN A 47 1.32 -8.04 1.54
C ASN A 47 0.54 -8.50 2.80
N ILE A 48 0.33 -9.81 2.92
CA ILE A 48 -0.53 -10.39 3.97
C ILE A 48 0.06 -10.16 5.37
N ASP A 49 1.39 -10.23 5.51
CA ASP A 49 2.08 -10.05 6.78
C ASP A 49 1.95 -8.60 7.26
N LEU A 50 2.21 -7.65 6.37
CA LEU A 50 2.07 -6.23 6.69
C LEU A 50 0.62 -5.87 7.00
N ARG A 51 -0.35 -6.42 6.25
CA ARG A 51 -1.79 -6.23 6.52
C ARG A 51 -2.19 -6.76 7.90
N SER A 52 -1.66 -7.92 8.29
CA SER A 52 -1.95 -8.51 9.60
C SER A 52 -1.34 -7.66 10.73
N ALA A 53 -0.10 -7.20 10.54
CA ALA A 53 0.57 -6.31 11.48
C ALA A 53 -0.14 -4.96 11.63
N THR A 54 -0.64 -4.38 10.53
CA THR A 54 -1.37 -3.10 10.57
C THR A 54 -2.74 -3.28 11.22
N HIS A 55 -3.46 -4.37 10.97
CA HIS A 55 -4.71 -4.66 11.68
C HIS A 55 -4.49 -4.80 13.19
N GLN A 56 -3.51 -5.61 13.61
CA GLN A 56 -3.18 -5.75 15.03
C GLN A 56 -2.82 -4.40 15.67
N TYR A 57 -2.01 -3.60 14.97
CA TYR A 57 -1.66 -2.27 15.44
C TYR A 57 -2.88 -1.36 15.62
N LEU A 58 -3.81 -1.39 14.67
CA LEU A 58 -5.04 -0.58 14.70
C LEU A 58 -6.04 -1.07 15.76
N ASP A 59 -6.08 -2.36 16.05
CA ASP A 59 -6.89 -2.94 17.14
C ASP A 59 -6.37 -2.45 18.51
N ASP A 60 -5.04 -2.43 18.68
CA ASP A 60 -4.40 -1.94 19.90
C ASP A 60 -4.44 -0.42 20.03
N HIS A 61 -4.54 0.29 18.89
CA HIS A 61 -4.52 1.76 18.82
C HIS A 61 -5.71 2.29 18.02
N PRO A 62 -6.95 2.25 18.55
CA PRO A 62 -8.14 2.70 17.81
C PRO A 62 -8.08 4.15 17.32
N TRP A 63 -7.34 5.01 18.02
CA TRP A 63 -7.10 6.41 17.63
C TRP A 63 -6.27 6.56 16.33
N ALA A 64 -5.56 5.51 15.92
CA ALA A 64 -4.69 5.51 14.74
C ALA A 64 -5.44 5.15 13.44
N TRP A 65 -6.74 4.80 13.50
CA TRP A 65 -7.60 4.65 12.31
C TRP A 65 -7.74 5.94 11.47
N ALA A 66 -7.14 7.03 11.94
CA ALA A 66 -7.26 8.42 11.56
C ALA A 66 -8.56 9.06 12.06
N GLU A 67 -8.38 10.14 12.82
CA GLU A 67 -9.29 11.28 12.87
C GLU A 67 -10.78 10.91 12.93
N CYS A 68 -11.21 10.33 14.05
CA CYS A 68 -12.61 10.41 14.44
C CYS A 68 -12.86 11.83 15.00
N MET A 69 -12.89 12.82 14.10
CA MET A 69 -13.58 14.11 14.26
C MET A 69 -14.01 14.63 12.90
#